data_AF-A0A8J8Q3Q7-F1
#
_entry.id   AF-A0A8J8Q3Q7-F1
#
_cell.length_a   1.000
_cell.length_b   1.000
_cell.length_c   1.000
_cell.angle_alpha   90.00
_cell.angle_beta   90.00
_cell.angle_gamma   90.00
#
_symmetry.space_group_name_H-M   'P 1'
#
loop_
_entity.id
_entity.type
_entity.pdbx_description
1 polymer ?
#
loop_
_entity_poly.entity_id
_entity_poly.type
_entity_poly.pdbx_seq_one_letter_code
_entity_poly.pdbx_strand_id
1 'polypeptide(L)'
;MRIRTDGDYAYRRDAIERAAELYDCNKTKAVVSACDDVPHFVRAARQVLERDDLTLEQRREIAETLSTRAVTFDIHNEIKVDSE
;
A
#
# COMPACT_ATOMS: atom_id res chain seq x y z
N MET A 1 9.26 19.50 -9.91
CA MET A 1 8.76 19.57 -8.51
C MET A 1 9.96 19.60 -7.55
N ARG A 2 9.92 20.41 -6.49
CA ARG A 2 10.95 20.43 -5.43
C ARG A 2 10.30 20.09 -4.09
N ILE A 3 10.85 19.11 -3.38
CA ILE A 3 10.38 18.70 -2.05
C ILE A 3 11.21 19.43 -0.99
N ARG A 4 10.58 20.18 -0.10
CA ARG A 4 11.24 20.79 1.06
C ARG A 4 11.50 19.73 2.12
N THR A 5 12.72 19.71 2.65
CA THR A 5 13.20 18.76 3.66
C THR A 5 13.87 19.44 4.85
N ASP A 6 13.66 20.75 4.99
CA ASP A 6 14.18 21.60 6.05
C ASP A 6 13.12 21.83 7.15
N GLY A 7 13.56 22.17 8.36
CA GLY A 7 12.70 22.43 9.52
C GLY A 7 11.75 21.27 9.84
N ASP A 8 10.46 21.58 9.99
CA ASP A 8 9.40 20.60 10.27
C ASP A 8 9.24 19.54 9.17
N TYR A 9 9.84 19.74 8.01
CA TYR A 9 9.82 18.79 6.90
C TYR A 9 11.02 17.85 6.86
N ALA A 10 11.89 17.87 7.89
CA ALA A 10 13.07 17.00 7.97
C ALA A 10 12.74 15.51 7.77
N TYR A 11 11.60 15.04 8.29
CA TYR A 11 11.15 13.65 8.15
C TYR A 11 11.00 13.19 6.68
N ARG A 12 10.78 14.12 5.75
CA ARG A 12 10.65 13.78 4.32
C ARG A 12 11.98 13.31 3.75
N ARG A 13 13.10 13.85 4.22
CA ARG A 13 14.43 13.38 3.83
C ARG A 13 14.57 11.91 4.22
N ASP A 14 14.25 11.58 5.47
CA ASP A 14 14.38 10.22 5.99
C ASP A 14 13.43 9.24 5.26
N ALA A 15 12.23 9.69 4.86
CA ALA A 15 11.33 8.90 4.02
C ALA A 15 11.91 8.64 2.61
N ILE A 16 12.50 9.66 1.99
CA ILE A 16 13.15 9.55 0.67
C ILE A 16 14.40 8.68 0.74
N GLU A 17 15.16 8.76 1.84
CA GLU A 17 16.35 7.93 2.06
C GLU A 17 16.00 6.46 2.21
N ARG A 18 14.96 6.12 2.97
CA ARG A 18 14.47 4.73 3.05
C ARG A 18 14.03 4.18 1.69
N ALA A 19 13.36 5.00 0.88
CA ALA A 19 13.00 4.59 -0.48
C ALA A 19 14.26 4.37 -1.33
N ALA A 20 15.23 5.28 -1.26
CA ALA A 20 16.48 5.19 -2.01
C ALA A 20 17.30 3.95 -1.64
N GLU A 21 17.35 3.59 -0.36
CA GLU A 21 17.97 2.36 0.14
C GLU A 21 17.25 1.11 -0.38
N LEU A 22 15.92 1.08 -0.30
CA LEU A 22 15.12 -0.05 -0.79
C LEU A 22 15.31 -0.29 -2.29
N TYR A 23 15.29 0.78 -3.08
CA TYR A 23 15.42 0.72 -4.53
C TYR A 23 16.88 0.70 -5.02
N ASP A 24 17.85 0.78 -4.11
CA ASP A 24 19.29 0.91 -4.39
C ASP A 24 19.60 1.92 -5.50
N CYS A 25 19.08 3.14 -5.33
CA CYS A 25 19.26 4.19 -6.34
C CYS A 25 19.28 5.59 -5.75
N ASN A 26 19.53 6.59 -6.59
CA ASN A 26 19.51 7.98 -6.12
C ASN A 26 18.10 8.42 -5.69
N LYS A 27 18.05 9.43 -4.81
CA LYS A 27 16.83 9.98 -4.20
C LYS A 27 15.74 10.37 -5.22
N THR A 28 16.13 10.95 -6.35
CA THR A 28 15.16 11.37 -7.38
C THR A 28 14.50 10.16 -8.03
N LYS A 29 15.32 9.17 -8.44
CA LYS A 29 14.81 7.94 -9.04
C LYS A 29 13.94 7.16 -8.06
N ALA A 30 14.35 7.08 -6.79
CA ALA A 30 13.59 6.39 -5.75
C ALA A 30 12.19 6.98 -5.55
N VAL A 31 12.06 8.32 -5.56
CA VAL A 31 10.75 8.99 -5.45
C VAL A 31 9.86 8.66 -6.65
N VAL A 32 10.42 8.71 -7.87
CA VAL A 32 9.65 8.39 -9.08
C VAL A 32 9.21 6.93 -9.07
N SER A 33 10.13 5.99 -8.79
CA SER A 33 9.82 4.57 -8.70
C SER A 33 8.77 4.26 -7.63
N ALA A 34 8.87 4.84 -6.45
CA ALA A 34 7.86 4.68 -5.40
C ALA A 34 6.47 5.18 -5.87
N CYS A 35 6.41 6.32 -6.57
CA CYS A 35 5.15 6.85 -7.10
C CYS A 35 4.56 5.98 -8.22
N ASP A 36 5.40 5.36 -9.06
CA ASP A 36 4.96 4.46 -10.13
C ASP A 36 4.49 3.10 -9.57
N ASP A 37 5.15 2.60 -8.52
CA ASP A 37 4.90 1.26 -7.96
C ASP A 37 3.69 1.22 -7.01
N VAL A 38 3.42 2.29 -6.24
CA VAL A 38 2.31 2.29 -5.26
C VAL A 38 0.96 1.91 -5.90
N PRO A 39 0.53 2.48 -7.05
CA PRO A 39 -0.68 2.04 -7.73
C PRO A 39 -0.64 0.57 -8.16
N HIS A 40 0.53 0.05 -8.52
CA HIS A 40 0.70 -1.36 -8.87
C HIS A 40 0.51 -2.26 -7.65
N PHE A 41 1.14 -1.93 -6.51
CA PHE A 41 0.98 -2.70 -5.26
C PHE A 41 -0.45 -2.67 -4.73
N VAL A 42 -1.15 -1.54 -4.81
CA VAL A 42 -2.57 -1.48 -4.40
C VAL A 42 -3.44 -2.39 -5.27
N ARG A 43 -3.19 -2.44 -6.59
CA ARG A 43 -3.91 -3.37 -7.48
C ARG A 43 -3.59 -4.83 -7.17
N ALA A 44 -2.31 -5.16 -6.94
CA ALA A 44 -1.90 -6.51 -6.58
C ALA A 44 -2.52 -6.96 -5.24
N ALA A 45 -2.55 -6.07 -4.25
CA ALA A 45 -3.20 -6.31 -2.97
C ALA A 45 -4.70 -6.63 -3.15
N ARG A 46 -5.41 -5.86 -3.97
CA ARG A 46 -6.83 -6.14 -4.30
C ARG A 46 -6.99 -7.51 -4.94
N GLN A 47 -6.18 -7.84 -5.94
CA GLN A 47 -6.22 -9.14 -6.60
C GLN A 47 -6.01 -10.29 -5.63
N VAL A 48 -5.07 -10.16 -4.68
CA VAL A 48 -4.86 -11.15 -3.63
C VAL A 48 -6.09 -11.27 -2.74
N LEU A 49 -6.66 -10.15 -2.29
CA LEU A 49 -7.85 -10.12 -1.44
C LEU A 49 -9.12 -10.63 -2.12
N GLU A 50 -9.19 -10.60 -3.45
CA GLU A 50 -10.32 -11.10 -4.24
C GLU A 50 -10.26 -12.62 -4.46
N ARG A 51 -9.12 -13.28 -4.23
CA ARG A 51 -8.94 -14.72 -4.44
C ARG A 51 -9.94 -15.60 -3.70
N ASP A 52 -10.65 -16.45 -4.46
CA ASP A 52 -11.69 -17.35 -3.96
C ASP A 52 -11.19 -18.44 -2.99
N ASP A 53 -9.90 -18.73 -2.97
CA ASP A 53 -9.30 -19.74 -2.10
C ASP A 53 -8.94 -19.24 -0.68
N LEU A 54 -9.09 -17.93 -0.43
CA LEU A 54 -8.88 -17.35 0.89
C LEU A 54 -10.13 -17.43 1.75
N THR A 55 -9.98 -17.93 2.99
CA THR A 55 -11.02 -17.80 4.01
C THR A 55 -11.25 -16.33 4.36
N LEU A 56 -12.42 -16.03 4.93
CA LEU A 56 -12.74 -14.67 5.38
C LEU A 56 -11.73 -14.14 6.41
N GLU A 57 -11.27 -15.02 7.31
CA GLU A 57 -10.27 -14.67 8.32
C GLU A 57 -8.93 -14.30 7.67
N GLN A 58 -8.48 -15.10 6.72
CA GLN A 58 -7.25 -14.81 5.96
C GLN A 58 -7.36 -13.51 5.16
N ARG A 59 -8.51 -13.25 4.52
CA ARG A 59 -8.74 -11.97 3.80
C ARG A 59 -8.65 -10.78 4.76
N ARG A 60 -9.21 -10.89 5.97
CA ARG A 60 -9.13 -9.83 6.98
C ARG A 60 -7.71 -9.61 7.48
N GLU A 61 -6.97 -10.68 7.78
CA GLU A 61 -5.58 -10.62 8.21
C GLU A 61 -4.70 -9.94 7.15
N ILE A 62 -4.85 -10.35 5.89
CA ILE A 62 -4.11 -9.75 4.77
C ILE A 62 -4.49 -8.27 4.60
N ALA A 63 -5.79 -7.94 4.69
CA ALA A 63 -6.27 -6.57 4.54
C ALA A 63 -5.72 -5.65 5.64
N GLU A 64 -5.70 -6.10 6.89
CA GLU A 64 -5.11 -5.36 8.01
C GLU A 64 -3.60 -5.18 7.81
N THR A 65 -2.90 -6.25 7.43
CA THR A 65 -1.44 -6.23 7.20
C THR A 65 -1.02 -5.29 6.07
N LEU A 66 -1.80 -5.26 4.98
CA LEU A 66 -1.52 -4.41 3.81
C LEU A 66 -2.04 -2.97 3.98
N SER A 67 -2.85 -2.72 4.99
CA SER A 67 -3.33 -1.37 5.29
C SER A 67 -2.19 -0.51 5.82
N THR A 68 -2.10 0.70 5.30
CA THR A 68 -1.13 1.71 5.68
C THR A 68 -1.85 2.99 6.09
N ARG A 69 -1.12 4.01 6.55
CA ARG A 69 -1.71 5.32 6.86
C ARG A 69 -2.42 5.98 5.67
N ALA A 70 -2.04 5.63 4.44
CA ALA A 70 -2.56 6.26 3.22
C ALA A 70 -3.58 5.38 2.47
N VAL A 71 -3.64 4.08 2.76
CA VAL A 71 -4.49 3.11 2.05
C VAL A 71 -5.06 2.13 3.06
N THR A 72 -6.38 2.01 3.09
CA THR A 72 -7.10 1.03 3.91
C THR A 72 -7.81 0.03 3.00
N PHE A 73 -7.78 -1.25 3.36
CA PHE A 73 -8.53 -2.30 2.69
C PHE A 73 -9.66 -2.79 3.61
N ASP A 74 -10.90 -2.52 3.23
CA ASP A 74 -12.08 -2.97 3.97
C ASP A 74 -12.71 -4.19 3.28
N ILE A 75 -13.00 -5.23 4.07
CA ILE A 75 -13.63 -6.46 3.58
C ILE A 75 -15.13 -6.42 3.91
N HIS A 76 -15.95 -6.31 2.88
CA HIS A 76 -17.41 -6.40 2.98
C HIS A 76 -17.89 -7.79 2.56
N ASN A 77 -18.71 -8.43 3.41
CA ASN A 77 -19.42 -9.65 3.04
C ASN A 77 -20.90 -9.33 2.79
N GLU A 78 -21.41 -9.70 1.63
CA GLU A 78 -22.85 -9.77 1.39
C GLU A 78 -23.39 -11.09 1.96
N ILE A 79 -24.40 -10.99 2.83
CA ILE A 79 -25.17 -12.15 3.28
C ILE A 79 -26.32 -12.33 2.29
N LYS A 80 -26.29 -13.40 1.50
CA LYS A 80 -27.43 -13.81 0.65
C LYS A 80 -28.27 -14.82 1.42
N VAL A 81 -29.57 -14.53 1.57
CA VAL A 81 -30.56 -15.45 2.13
C VAL A 81 -31.40 -15.96 0.96
N ASP A 82 -31.21 -17.21 0.57
CA ASP A 82 -32.14 -17.88 -0.33
C ASP A 82 -33.37 -18.28 0.50
N SER A 83 -34.55 -17.86 0.02
CA SER A 83 -35.84 -18.26 0.59
C SER A 83 -36.41 -19.34 -0.31
N GLU A 84 -36.82 -20.47 0.28
CA GLU A 84 -37.44 -21.62 -0.41
C GLU A 84 -38.74 -21.27 -1.16
#